data_AF-A0A2G2QW07-F1
#
_entry.id   AF-A0A2G2QW07-F1
#
_cell.length_a   1.000
_cell.length_b   1.000
_cell.length_c   1.000
_cell.angle_alpha   90.00
_cell.angle_beta   90.00
_cell.angle_gamma   90.00
#
_symmetry.space_group_name_H-M   'P 1'
#
loop_
_entity.id
_entity.type
_entity.pdbx_description
1 polymer ?
#
loop_
_entity_poly.entity_id
_entity_poly.type
_entity_poly.pdbx_seq_one_letter_code
_entity_poly.pdbx_strand_id
1 'polypeptide(L)'
;MKNHAGNVNLEQFKKVVPDPIYQDYLNKVWQRTRAAFKRAGVTPFGMRVVEPHHDATPHWHLLLFFPIEQVKQATEIFHRYATEMDRDEPGAEKHRFKVVYIDPDKGSATGYIAKYIAKNIDGHKVETDHYGRDATESAERIEAWASTHHIRQFQQIGGASITVWRELRRLTADEVDPKLLKEIISAADDGDWEAYNKLMGGVICPRDQRPLRPMMVEKSDSNCYGEAIKTIKGLWFGLTPLVTRIHAWTIRICPNTSHKESEDGVGNGAAFSTAPPGACAPLEFCQ
;
A
#
# COMPACT_ATOMS: atom_id res chain seq x y z
N MET A 1 -21.26 -44.19 -9.23
CA MET A 1 -20.43 -45.33 -9.67
C MET A 1 -18.97 -44.89 -9.66
N LYS A 2 -18.15 -45.60 -8.85
CA LYS A 2 -16.67 -45.66 -8.81
C LYS A 2 -15.86 -44.36 -8.96
N ASN A 3 -15.28 -43.96 -7.83
CA ASN A 3 -14.14 -43.08 -7.70
C ASN A 3 -12.99 -43.51 -8.64
N HIS A 4 -12.45 -42.57 -9.40
CA HIS A 4 -11.09 -42.62 -9.93
C HIS A 4 -10.33 -41.43 -9.34
N ALA A 5 -9.78 -41.65 -8.15
CA ALA A 5 -8.71 -40.82 -7.62
C ALA A 5 -7.47 -41.12 -8.45
N GLY A 6 -7.25 -40.33 -9.49
CA GLY A 6 -5.93 -40.27 -10.13
C GLY A 6 -4.94 -39.77 -9.10
N ASN A 7 -3.88 -40.55 -8.86
CA ASN A 7 -2.73 -40.16 -8.04
C ASN A 7 -2.16 -38.83 -8.58
N VAL A 8 -2.55 -37.72 -7.98
CA VAL A 8 -1.88 -36.44 -8.20
C VAL A 8 -0.54 -36.54 -7.49
N ASN A 9 0.54 -36.54 -8.27
CA ASN A 9 1.89 -36.58 -7.73
C ASN A 9 2.17 -35.28 -6.96
N LEU A 10 2.04 -35.34 -5.63
CA LEU A 10 2.23 -34.21 -4.70
C LEU A 10 3.67 -33.66 -4.71
N GLU A 11 4.64 -34.33 -5.34
CA GLU A 11 6.00 -33.82 -5.52
C GLU A 11 6.09 -32.72 -6.61
N GLN A 12 5.15 -32.66 -7.57
CA GLN A 12 5.16 -31.60 -8.61
C GLN A 12 4.74 -30.22 -8.09
N PHE A 13 4.08 -30.13 -6.94
CA PHE A 13 3.65 -28.87 -6.32
C PHE A 13 4.61 -28.35 -5.25
N LYS A 14 5.69 -29.07 -4.96
CA LYS A 14 6.71 -28.62 -4.02
C LYS A 14 7.73 -27.75 -4.75
N LYS A 15 7.60 -26.43 -4.55
CA LYS A 15 8.46 -25.32 -5.05
C LYS A 15 8.01 -24.70 -6.39
N VAL A 16 6.80 -24.13 -6.41
CA VAL A 16 6.60 -22.91 -7.20
C VAL A 16 6.79 -21.75 -6.23
N VAL A 17 8.04 -21.29 -6.11
CA VAL A 17 8.25 -19.90 -5.67
C VAL A 17 7.66 -19.08 -6.82
N PRO A 18 6.67 -18.19 -6.59
CA PRO A 18 6.20 -17.29 -7.63
C PRO A 18 7.41 -16.60 -8.26
N ASP A 19 7.71 -16.97 -9.49
CA ASP A 19 8.82 -16.40 -10.22
C ASP A 19 8.54 -14.88 -10.33
N PRO A 20 9.50 -13.99 -10.02
CA PRO A 20 9.39 -12.55 -10.22
C PRO A 20 8.73 -12.16 -11.56
N ILE A 21 8.87 -13.02 -12.57
CA ILE A 21 8.24 -12.94 -13.90
C ILE A 21 6.73 -12.64 -13.84
N TYR A 22 5.94 -13.23 -12.94
CA TYR A 22 4.47 -13.08 -12.97
C TYR A 22 4.01 -11.68 -12.54
N GLN A 23 4.58 -11.17 -11.45
CA GLN A 23 4.28 -9.81 -11.00
C GLN A 23 4.83 -8.77 -11.99
N ASP A 24 6.01 -9.01 -12.56
CA ASP A 24 6.59 -8.14 -13.59
C ASP A 24 5.76 -8.13 -14.87
N TYR A 25 5.19 -9.27 -15.26
CA TYR A 25 4.22 -9.36 -16.34
C TYR A 25 3.01 -8.46 -16.09
N LEU A 26 2.36 -8.58 -14.92
CA LEU A 26 1.19 -7.76 -14.57
C LEU A 26 1.55 -6.27 -14.49
N ASN A 27 2.72 -5.93 -13.95
CA ASN A 27 3.26 -4.58 -13.96
C ASN A 27 3.42 -4.05 -15.40
N LYS A 28 3.95 -4.86 -16.31
CA LYS A 28 4.14 -4.49 -17.73
C LYS A 28 2.81 -4.30 -18.45
N VAL A 29 1.84 -5.19 -18.24
CA VAL A 29 0.46 -5.02 -18.74
C VAL A 29 -0.10 -3.69 -18.26
N TRP A 30 -0.01 -3.40 -16.95
CA TRP A 30 -0.52 -2.16 -16.39
C TRP A 30 0.20 -0.90 -16.90
N GLN A 31 1.52 -0.95 -17.09
CA GLN A 31 2.28 0.15 -17.70
C GLN A 31 1.80 0.45 -19.11
N ARG A 32 1.58 -0.58 -19.95
CA ARG A 32 1.09 -0.43 -21.32
C ARG A 32 -0.34 0.11 -21.36
N THR A 33 -1.21 -0.42 -20.50
CA THR A 33 -2.58 0.06 -20.32
C THR A 33 -2.62 1.53 -19.92
N ARG A 34 -1.84 1.96 -18.90
CA ARG A 34 -1.78 3.37 -18.51
C ARG A 34 -1.22 4.28 -19.60
N ALA A 35 -0.24 3.83 -20.36
CA ALA A 35 0.30 4.59 -21.49
C ALA A 35 -0.77 4.78 -22.58
N ALA A 36 -1.57 3.76 -22.86
CA ALA A 36 -2.69 3.85 -23.79
C ALA A 36 -3.82 4.73 -23.28
N PHE A 37 -4.17 4.63 -21.99
CA PHE A 37 -5.12 5.55 -21.35
C PHE A 37 -4.69 7.01 -21.51
N LYS A 38 -3.42 7.32 -21.25
CA LYS A 38 -2.90 8.68 -21.43
C LYS A 38 -3.04 9.18 -22.86
N ARG A 39 -2.76 8.34 -23.87
CA ARG A 39 -2.92 8.70 -25.30
C ARG A 39 -4.39 8.89 -25.69
N ALA A 40 -5.29 8.14 -25.06
CA ALA A 40 -6.73 8.20 -25.31
C ALA A 40 -7.45 9.27 -24.47
N GLY A 41 -6.76 9.98 -23.57
CA GLY A 41 -7.39 10.92 -22.64
C GLY A 41 -8.21 10.26 -21.51
N VAL A 42 -8.02 8.96 -21.28
CA VAL A 42 -8.71 8.21 -20.23
C VAL A 42 -8.00 8.44 -18.89
N THR A 43 -8.75 8.85 -17.87
CA THR A 43 -8.19 9.21 -16.56
C THR A 43 -8.82 8.36 -15.44
N PRO A 44 -8.26 7.19 -15.12
CA PRO A 44 -8.76 6.36 -14.03
C PRO A 44 -8.48 6.98 -12.66
N PHE A 45 -9.42 6.81 -11.74
CA PHE A 45 -9.24 6.99 -10.31
C PHE A 45 -9.64 5.71 -9.58
N GLY A 46 -8.96 5.32 -8.50
CA GLY A 46 -9.36 4.16 -7.70
C GLY A 46 -8.21 3.46 -6.97
N MET A 47 -8.26 2.14 -6.90
CA MET A 47 -7.29 1.33 -6.15
C MET A 47 -6.99 0.00 -6.85
N ARG A 48 -5.74 -0.44 -6.72
CA ARG A 48 -5.26 -1.76 -7.10
C ARG A 48 -4.88 -2.54 -5.84
N VAL A 49 -5.34 -3.78 -5.77
CA VAL A 49 -5.02 -4.77 -4.75
C VAL A 49 -4.36 -5.97 -5.42
N VAL A 50 -3.36 -6.56 -4.79
CA VAL A 50 -2.72 -7.80 -5.24
C VAL A 50 -2.91 -8.86 -4.17
N GLU A 51 -3.36 -10.04 -4.58
CA GLU A 51 -3.54 -11.19 -3.70
C GLU A 51 -2.85 -12.42 -4.32
N PRO A 52 -2.39 -13.37 -3.50
CA PRO A 52 -1.93 -14.67 -4.00
C PRO A 52 -3.12 -15.56 -4.35
N HIS A 53 -3.00 -16.33 -5.42
CA HIS A 53 -3.82 -17.53 -5.63
C HIS A 53 -3.38 -18.65 -4.67
N HIS A 54 -4.10 -19.77 -4.68
CA HIS A 54 -3.76 -20.95 -3.86
C HIS A 54 -2.37 -21.52 -4.18
N ASP A 55 -1.87 -21.31 -5.40
CA ASP A 55 -0.53 -21.66 -5.87
C ASP A 55 0.50 -20.53 -5.67
N ALA A 56 0.14 -19.47 -4.93
CA ALA A 56 0.90 -18.26 -4.70
C ALA A 56 1.11 -17.34 -5.93
N THR A 57 0.52 -17.66 -7.09
CA THR A 57 0.60 -16.78 -8.28
C THR A 57 -0.12 -15.45 -7.99
N PRO A 58 0.51 -14.29 -8.21
CA PRO A 58 -0.13 -13.00 -7.97
C PRO A 58 -1.29 -12.77 -8.95
N HIS A 59 -2.41 -12.24 -8.44
CA HIS A 59 -3.50 -11.72 -9.26
C HIS A 59 -3.95 -10.35 -8.77
N TRP A 60 -4.43 -9.51 -9.70
CA TRP A 60 -4.75 -8.12 -9.41
C TRP A 60 -6.26 -7.90 -9.41
N HIS A 61 -6.76 -7.26 -8.36
CA HIS A 61 -8.09 -6.67 -8.31
C HIS A 61 -7.95 -5.16 -8.50
N LEU A 62 -8.60 -4.60 -9.52
CA LEU A 62 -8.62 -3.16 -9.75
C LEU A 62 -10.04 -2.64 -9.58
N LEU A 63 -10.24 -1.74 -8.63
CA LEU A 63 -11.46 -0.94 -8.55
C LEU A 63 -11.18 0.43 -9.14
N LEU A 64 -11.76 0.70 -10.30
CA LEU A 64 -11.52 1.91 -11.06
C LEU A 64 -12.83 2.64 -11.36
N PHE A 65 -12.79 3.96 -11.21
CA PHE A 65 -13.84 4.90 -11.57
C PHE A 65 -13.42 5.67 -12.80
N PHE A 66 -14.39 5.87 -13.70
CA PHE A 66 -14.23 6.59 -14.95
C PHE A 66 -15.49 7.46 -15.17
N PRO A 67 -15.37 8.57 -15.92
CA PRO A 67 -16.54 9.16 -16.57
C PRO A 67 -17.27 8.10 -17.41
N ILE A 68 -18.60 8.10 -17.39
CA ILE A 68 -19.42 7.02 -17.96
C ILE A 68 -19.14 6.79 -19.46
N GLU A 69 -18.86 7.87 -20.17
CA GLU A 69 -18.51 7.90 -21.59
C GLU A 69 -17.15 7.24 -21.88
N GLN A 70 -16.24 7.19 -20.90
CA GLN A 70 -14.91 6.58 -21.04
C GLN A 70 -14.90 5.08 -20.71
N VAL A 71 -15.93 4.56 -20.02
CA VAL A 71 -15.93 3.18 -19.48
C VAL A 71 -15.71 2.13 -20.57
N LYS A 72 -16.38 2.28 -21.73
CA LYS A 72 -16.24 1.35 -22.86
C LYS A 72 -14.81 1.36 -23.40
N GLN A 73 -14.28 2.55 -23.71
CA GLN A 73 -12.92 2.71 -24.24
C GLN A 73 -11.86 2.21 -23.25
N ALA A 74 -12.03 2.51 -21.96
CA ALA A 74 -11.14 2.04 -20.91
C ALA A 74 -11.11 0.51 -20.84
N THR A 75 -12.29 -0.12 -20.89
CA THR A 75 -12.45 -1.58 -20.88
C THR A 75 -11.77 -2.24 -22.09
N GLU A 76 -11.98 -1.70 -23.29
CA GLU A 76 -11.38 -2.23 -24.53
C GLU A 76 -9.85 -2.13 -24.52
N ILE A 77 -9.30 -1.00 -24.06
CA ILE A 77 -7.85 -0.83 -23.92
C ILE A 77 -7.27 -1.84 -22.92
N PHE A 78 -7.94 -2.03 -21.78
CA PHE A 78 -7.48 -2.96 -20.76
C PHE A 78 -7.52 -4.41 -21.26
N HIS A 79 -8.65 -4.80 -21.85
CA HIS A 79 -8.85 -6.13 -22.43
C HIS A 79 -7.74 -6.47 -23.42
N ARG A 80 -7.47 -5.55 -24.36
CA ARG A 80 -6.42 -5.73 -25.37
C ARG A 80 -5.08 -6.12 -24.78
N TYR A 81 -4.59 -5.41 -23.75
CA TYR A 81 -3.27 -5.70 -23.17
C TYR A 81 -3.29 -6.90 -22.23
N ALA A 82 -4.42 -7.15 -21.55
CA ALA A 82 -4.55 -8.31 -20.66
C ALA A 82 -4.57 -9.64 -21.43
N THR A 83 -5.05 -9.65 -22.68
CA THR A 83 -5.13 -10.83 -23.56
C THR A 83 -4.13 -10.81 -24.72
N GLU A 84 -3.11 -9.96 -24.67
CA GLU A 84 -2.14 -9.83 -25.76
C GLU A 84 -1.13 -10.99 -25.79
N MET A 85 -0.64 -11.39 -24.61
CA MET A 85 0.30 -12.50 -24.47
C MET A 85 -0.46 -13.83 -24.53
N ASP A 86 0.07 -14.79 -25.30
CA ASP A 86 -0.46 -16.15 -25.44
C ASP A 86 -1.98 -16.19 -25.71
N ARG A 87 -2.47 -15.27 -26.55
CA ARG A 87 -3.89 -15.10 -26.85
C ARG A 87 -4.61 -16.39 -27.22
N ASP A 88 -3.92 -17.27 -27.95
CA ASP A 88 -4.50 -18.51 -28.49
C ASP A 88 -4.50 -19.67 -27.47
N GLU A 89 -4.01 -19.45 -26.24
CA GLU A 89 -4.07 -20.49 -25.21
C GLU A 89 -5.53 -20.84 -24.85
N PRO A 90 -5.84 -22.12 -24.57
CA PRO A 90 -7.17 -22.53 -24.18
C PRO A 90 -7.65 -21.79 -22.91
N GLY A 91 -8.69 -20.97 -23.06
CA GLY A 91 -9.32 -20.26 -21.94
C GLY A 91 -8.78 -18.85 -21.66
N ALA A 92 -7.81 -18.33 -22.43
CA ALA A 92 -7.27 -16.98 -22.26
C ALA A 92 -8.38 -15.91 -22.17
N GLU A 93 -9.29 -15.91 -23.13
CA GLU A 93 -10.39 -14.95 -23.24
C GLU A 93 -11.33 -14.97 -22.02
N LYS A 94 -11.45 -16.12 -21.34
CA LYS A 94 -12.36 -16.27 -20.20
C LYS A 94 -11.70 -15.94 -18.86
N HIS A 95 -10.40 -16.21 -18.73
CA HIS A 95 -9.73 -16.23 -17.43
C HIS A 95 -8.71 -15.10 -17.22
N ARG A 96 -8.19 -14.48 -18.29
CA ARG A 96 -7.16 -13.43 -18.18
C ARG A 96 -7.71 -12.10 -17.68
N PHE A 97 -8.96 -11.77 -18.02
CA PHE A 97 -9.55 -10.49 -17.68
C PHE A 97 -11.05 -10.60 -17.46
N LYS A 98 -11.52 -10.13 -16.31
CA LYS A 98 -12.94 -10.10 -15.95
C LYS A 98 -13.33 -8.68 -15.55
N VAL A 99 -14.35 -8.15 -16.21
CA VAL A 99 -14.93 -6.85 -15.89
C VAL A 99 -16.23 -7.07 -15.13
N VAL A 100 -16.38 -6.36 -14.01
CA VAL A 100 -17.61 -6.32 -13.23
C VAL A 100 -17.95 -4.86 -13.01
N TYR A 101 -19.13 -4.46 -13.46
CA TYR A 101 -19.65 -3.10 -13.22
C TYR A 101 -20.18 -3.01 -11.79
N ILE A 102 -19.91 -1.88 -11.14
CA ILE A 102 -20.41 -1.62 -9.79
C ILE A 102 -21.92 -1.47 -9.87
N ASP A 103 -22.61 -2.23 -9.03
CA ASP A 103 -24.06 -2.19 -8.86
C ASP A 103 -24.37 -1.62 -7.47
N PRO A 104 -24.89 -0.39 -7.36
CA PRO A 104 -25.17 0.26 -6.09
C PRO A 104 -26.08 -0.57 -5.17
N ASP A 105 -26.98 -1.38 -5.74
CA ASP A 105 -27.93 -2.20 -4.99
C ASP A 105 -27.27 -3.42 -4.34
N LYS A 106 -26.12 -3.86 -4.88
CA LYS A 106 -25.36 -5.02 -4.35
C LYS A 106 -24.27 -4.62 -3.34
N GLY A 107 -24.02 -3.33 -3.15
CA GLY A 107 -23.07 -2.81 -2.19
C GLY A 107 -22.25 -1.64 -2.72
N SER A 108 -21.60 -0.92 -1.81
CA SER A 108 -20.78 0.22 -2.17
C SER A 108 -19.40 -0.19 -2.68
N ALA A 109 -18.86 0.62 -3.58
CA ALA A 109 -17.46 0.52 -4.04
C ALA A 109 -16.47 0.54 -2.85
N THR A 110 -16.76 1.35 -1.83
CA THR A 110 -16.01 1.41 -0.57
C THR A 110 -16.07 0.09 0.20
N GLY A 111 -17.26 -0.52 0.33
CA GLY A 111 -17.43 -1.82 0.97
C GLY A 111 -16.68 -2.94 0.23
N TYR A 112 -16.64 -2.87 -1.11
CA TYR A 112 -15.84 -3.78 -1.91
C TYR A 112 -14.34 -3.63 -1.60
N ILE A 113 -13.77 -2.42 -1.65
CA ILE A 113 -12.35 -2.21 -1.28
C ILE A 113 -12.09 -2.67 0.16
N ALA A 114 -12.93 -2.26 1.11
CA ALA A 114 -12.77 -2.59 2.52
C ALA A 114 -12.71 -4.11 2.74
N LYS A 115 -13.51 -4.90 1.99
CA LYS A 115 -13.44 -6.36 2.01
C LYS A 115 -12.06 -6.90 1.63
N TYR A 116 -11.46 -6.37 0.56
CA TYR A 116 -10.12 -6.81 0.13
C TYR A 116 -9.03 -6.32 1.09
N ILE A 117 -9.13 -5.09 1.59
CA ILE A 117 -8.17 -4.59 2.60
C ILE A 117 -8.25 -5.45 3.88
N ALA A 118 -9.45 -5.69 4.40
CA ALA A 118 -9.66 -6.47 5.62
C ALA A 118 -9.15 -7.91 5.48
N LYS A 119 -9.37 -8.55 4.33
CA LYS A 119 -8.87 -9.91 4.03
C LYS A 119 -7.36 -10.04 4.09
N ASN A 120 -6.63 -9.00 3.68
CA ASN A 120 -5.16 -9.03 3.59
C ASN A 120 -4.48 -8.46 4.84
N ILE A 121 -5.17 -7.66 5.67
CA ILE A 121 -4.58 -6.99 6.84
C ILE A 121 -4.99 -7.64 8.16
N ASP A 122 -6.29 -7.88 8.38
CA ASP A 122 -6.78 -8.12 9.74
C ASP A 122 -7.52 -9.46 9.90
N GLY A 123 -7.68 -10.24 8.83
CA GLY A 123 -8.38 -11.53 8.89
C GLY A 123 -9.84 -11.48 9.43
N HIS A 124 -10.38 -10.31 9.79
CA HIS A 124 -11.45 -10.31 10.80
C HIS A 124 -12.88 -10.30 10.25
N LYS A 125 -13.72 -11.08 10.96
CA LYS A 125 -15.16 -11.37 10.87
C LYS A 125 -15.62 -12.56 10.02
N VAL A 126 -14.89 -13.67 10.07
CA VAL A 126 -15.54 -14.98 10.21
C VAL A 126 -14.66 -15.81 11.13
N GLU A 127 -15.21 -16.33 12.22
CA GLU A 127 -14.53 -17.26 13.15
C GLU A 127 -14.08 -18.57 12.48
N THR A 128 -14.14 -18.66 11.15
CA THR A 128 -13.74 -19.83 10.38
C THR A 128 -13.61 -19.45 8.89
N ASP A 129 -12.43 -19.63 8.31
CA ASP A 129 -12.26 -19.90 6.86
C ASP A 129 -13.27 -21.01 6.44
N HIS A 130 -13.74 -21.05 5.19
CA HIS A 130 -14.43 -22.22 4.61
C HIS A 130 -13.68 -23.56 4.81
N TYR A 131 -12.39 -23.52 5.19
CA TYR A 131 -11.53 -24.66 5.48
C TYR A 131 -11.11 -24.81 6.96
N GLY A 132 -11.68 -24.07 7.93
CA GLY A 132 -11.37 -24.32 9.35
C GLY A 132 -10.07 -23.70 9.88
N ARG A 133 -9.42 -22.82 9.12
CA ARG A 133 -8.16 -22.17 9.52
C ARG A 133 -8.40 -20.80 10.16
N ASP A 134 -7.53 -20.43 11.10
CA ASP A 134 -7.53 -19.12 11.72
C ASP A 134 -7.26 -18.04 10.65
N ALA A 135 -8.15 -17.05 10.60
CA ALA A 135 -8.07 -15.98 9.61
C ALA A 135 -6.84 -15.08 9.83
N THR A 136 -6.28 -15.09 11.04
CA THR A 136 -5.02 -14.42 11.41
C THR A 136 -3.83 -15.02 10.67
N GLU A 137 -3.71 -16.35 10.64
CA GLU A 137 -2.62 -17.03 9.91
C GLU A 137 -2.66 -16.73 8.41
N SER A 138 -3.84 -16.51 7.84
CA SER A 138 -3.97 -16.22 6.41
C SER A 138 -3.43 -14.84 6.06
N ALA A 139 -3.71 -13.83 6.89
CA ALA A 139 -3.19 -12.47 6.70
C ALA A 139 -1.65 -12.45 6.82
N GLU A 140 -1.10 -13.12 7.85
CA GLU A 140 0.35 -13.23 8.04
C GLU A 140 1.05 -13.91 6.85
N ARG A 141 0.46 -14.98 6.30
CA ARG A 141 1.00 -15.66 5.12
C ARG A 141 0.98 -14.77 3.88
N ILE A 142 -0.07 -13.98 3.70
CA ILE A 142 -0.17 -13.03 2.57
C ILE A 142 0.87 -11.93 2.74
N GLU A 143 1.06 -11.39 3.94
CA GLU A 143 2.08 -10.37 4.21
C GLU A 143 3.50 -10.92 4.01
N ALA A 144 3.78 -12.13 4.50
CA ALA A 144 5.05 -12.81 4.29
C ALA A 144 5.31 -13.07 2.80
N TRP A 145 4.31 -13.55 2.06
CA TRP A 145 4.37 -13.72 0.60
C TRP A 145 4.67 -12.40 -0.10
N ALA A 146 3.89 -11.35 0.18
CA ALA A 146 4.06 -10.05 -0.46
C ALA A 146 5.45 -9.46 -0.17
N SER A 147 5.94 -9.61 1.06
CA SER A 147 7.27 -9.15 1.47
C SER A 147 8.39 -9.93 0.77
N THR A 148 8.25 -11.26 0.72
CA THR A 148 9.22 -12.17 0.05
C THR A 148 9.36 -11.85 -1.44
N HIS A 149 8.27 -11.46 -2.09
CA HIS A 149 8.24 -11.15 -3.51
C HIS A 149 8.31 -9.65 -3.83
N HIS A 150 8.55 -8.79 -2.84
CA HIS A 150 8.58 -7.33 -2.98
C HIS A 150 7.32 -6.74 -3.65
N ILE A 151 6.16 -7.31 -3.35
CA ILE A 151 4.88 -6.93 -3.93
C ILE A 151 4.22 -5.86 -3.06
N ARG A 152 4.01 -4.69 -3.66
CA ARG A 152 3.10 -3.69 -3.08
C ARG A 152 1.66 -4.18 -3.24
N GLN A 153 1.07 -4.67 -2.14
CA GLN A 153 -0.31 -5.17 -2.11
C GLN A 153 -1.33 -4.09 -2.50
N PHE A 154 -1.28 -2.92 -1.83
CA PHE A 154 -2.24 -1.84 -2.05
C PHE A 154 -1.62 -0.64 -2.76
N GLN A 155 -2.25 -0.21 -3.85
CA GLN A 155 -1.85 1.01 -4.57
C GLN A 155 -3.06 1.84 -4.97
N GLN A 156 -3.12 3.08 -4.45
CA GLN A 156 -4.06 4.08 -4.94
C GLN A 156 -3.67 4.54 -6.36
N ILE A 157 -4.68 4.77 -7.20
CA ILE A 157 -4.59 5.27 -8.57
C ILE A 157 -5.30 6.61 -8.63
N GLY A 158 -4.60 7.66 -9.06
CA GLY A 158 -5.09 9.04 -8.97
C GLY A 158 -5.16 9.53 -7.51
N GLY A 159 -5.89 10.64 -7.29
CA GLY A 159 -6.06 11.23 -5.97
C GLY A 159 -4.90 12.12 -5.51
N ALA A 160 -5.15 12.91 -4.47
CA ALA A 160 -4.13 13.69 -3.79
C ALA A 160 -3.18 12.82 -2.97
N SER A 161 -1.95 13.30 -2.75
CA SER A 161 -0.90 12.52 -2.09
C SER A 161 -1.20 12.31 -0.60
N ILE A 162 -1.24 11.04 -0.16
CA ILE A 162 -1.33 10.69 1.27
C ILE A 162 -0.06 11.14 2.01
N THR A 163 1.10 11.14 1.35
CA THR A 163 2.33 11.66 1.96
C THR A 163 2.18 13.14 2.31
N VAL A 164 1.63 13.94 1.40
CA VAL A 164 1.42 15.38 1.66
C VAL A 164 0.40 15.58 2.77
N TRP A 165 -0.71 14.83 2.73
CA TRP A 165 -1.71 14.80 3.80
C TRP A 165 -1.11 14.56 5.18
N ARG A 166 -0.27 13.54 5.33
CA ARG A 166 0.37 13.20 6.62
C ARG A 166 1.37 14.25 7.09
N GLU A 167 2.02 14.95 6.17
CA GLU A 167 2.97 16.00 6.51
C GLU A 167 2.28 17.32 6.88
N LEU A 168 1.12 17.61 6.28
CA LEU A 168 0.30 18.78 6.63
C LEU A 168 -0.17 18.73 8.08
N ARG A 169 -0.52 17.54 8.59
CA ARG A 169 -0.93 17.31 9.99
C ARG A 169 0.19 17.47 11.03
N ARG A 170 1.37 17.93 10.59
CA ARG A 170 2.49 18.31 11.46
C ARG A 170 2.61 19.83 11.59
N LEU A 171 1.87 20.58 10.79
CA LEU A 171 1.83 22.03 10.76
C LEU A 171 0.57 22.50 11.48
N THR A 172 0.60 23.71 12.02
CA THR A 172 -0.59 24.40 12.55
C THR A 172 -1.02 25.47 11.54
N ALA A 173 -2.33 25.57 11.27
CA ALA A 173 -2.85 26.49 10.24
C ALA A 173 -2.59 27.97 10.56
N ASP A 174 -2.45 28.34 11.84
CA ASP A 174 -2.24 29.72 12.27
C ASP A 174 -0.87 30.28 11.90
N GLU A 175 0.14 29.41 11.70
CA GLU A 175 1.53 29.79 11.45
C GLU A 175 1.83 30.11 9.97
N VAL A 176 0.82 30.04 9.08
CA VAL A 176 1.06 29.91 7.63
C VAL A 176 0.27 30.92 6.81
N ASP A 177 0.94 31.79 6.04
CA ASP A 177 0.33 33.01 5.48
C ASP A 177 -0.65 32.83 4.27
N PRO A 178 -0.55 31.81 3.39
CA PRO A 178 -1.52 31.65 2.30
C PRO A 178 -2.87 31.03 2.72
N LYS A 179 -4.00 31.70 2.42
CA LYS A 179 -5.38 31.19 2.69
C LYS A 179 -5.60 29.75 2.21
N LEU A 180 -5.21 29.45 0.98
CA LEU A 180 -5.33 28.10 0.39
C LEU A 180 -4.58 27.06 1.23
N LEU A 181 -3.40 27.40 1.75
CA LEU A 181 -2.60 26.51 2.56
C LEU A 181 -3.24 26.28 3.93
N LYS A 182 -3.82 27.31 4.55
CA LYS A 182 -4.62 27.16 5.78
C LYS A 182 -5.81 26.23 5.58
N GLU A 183 -6.57 26.42 4.49
CA GLU A 183 -7.72 25.57 4.14
C GLU A 183 -7.30 24.10 3.92
N ILE A 184 -6.16 23.88 3.25
CA ILE A 184 -5.62 22.53 3.04
C ILE A 184 -5.16 21.89 4.36
N ILE A 185 -4.50 22.64 5.25
CA ILE A 185 -4.07 22.15 6.56
C ILE A 185 -5.30 21.78 7.40
N SER A 186 -6.31 22.66 7.49
CA SER A 186 -7.56 22.39 8.22
C SER A 186 -8.24 21.13 7.71
N ALA A 187 -8.44 21.01 6.39
CA ALA A 187 -9.03 19.81 5.80
C ALA A 187 -8.23 18.54 6.15
N ALA A 188 -6.90 18.64 6.16
CA ALA A 188 -6.03 17.53 6.54
C ALA A 188 -6.14 17.20 8.03
N ASP A 189 -6.22 18.18 8.93
CA ASP A 189 -6.31 17.98 10.38
C ASP A 189 -7.69 17.45 10.81
N ASP A 190 -8.75 18.01 10.25
CA ASP A 190 -10.15 17.62 10.50
C ASP A 190 -10.47 16.23 9.96
N GLY A 191 -9.60 15.67 9.11
CA GLY A 191 -9.82 14.37 8.49
C GLY A 191 -10.77 14.42 7.29
N ASP A 192 -11.07 15.61 6.76
CA ASP A 192 -11.89 15.80 5.56
C ASP A 192 -11.10 15.49 4.27
N TRP A 193 -11.11 14.20 3.91
CA TRP A 193 -10.45 13.71 2.71
C TRP A 193 -11.04 14.30 1.42
N GLU A 194 -12.33 14.60 1.38
CA GLU A 194 -13.00 15.13 0.20
C GLU A 194 -12.56 16.58 -0.06
N ALA A 195 -12.65 17.43 0.96
CA ALA A 195 -12.20 18.82 0.88
C ALA A 195 -10.73 18.91 0.50
N TYR A 196 -9.87 18.10 1.14
CA TYR A 196 -8.46 18.03 0.78
C TYR A 196 -8.22 17.64 -0.68
N ASN A 197 -8.92 16.62 -1.18
CA ASN A 197 -8.76 16.23 -2.58
C ASN A 197 -9.18 17.37 -3.52
N LYS A 198 -10.29 18.05 -3.24
CA LYS A 198 -10.76 19.20 -4.03
C LYS A 198 -9.72 20.33 -4.03
N LEU A 199 -9.24 20.73 -2.85
CA LEU A 199 -8.24 21.80 -2.69
C LEU A 199 -6.89 21.46 -3.35
N MET A 200 -6.54 20.17 -3.41
CA MET A 200 -5.34 19.67 -4.08
C MET A 200 -5.48 19.50 -5.61
N GLY A 201 -6.55 20.04 -6.21
CA GLY A 201 -6.83 19.99 -7.65
C GLY A 201 -7.69 18.80 -8.10
N GLY A 202 -8.23 18.02 -7.17
CA GLY A 202 -9.05 16.84 -7.44
C GLY A 202 -8.26 15.56 -7.74
N VAL A 203 -8.99 14.54 -8.18
CA VAL A 203 -8.47 13.17 -8.35
C VAL A 203 -7.63 12.97 -9.61
N ILE A 204 -7.84 13.78 -10.65
CA ILE A 204 -7.16 13.67 -11.95
C ILE A 204 -6.02 14.70 -12.15
N CYS A 205 -5.79 15.60 -11.19
CA CYS A 205 -4.76 16.65 -11.32
C CYS A 205 -3.34 16.05 -11.46
N PRO A 206 -2.59 16.47 -12.51
CA PRO A 206 -1.17 16.14 -12.68
C PRO A 206 -0.33 16.55 -11.47
N ARG A 207 0.72 15.77 -11.16
CA ARG A 207 1.54 15.96 -9.94
C ARG A 207 2.26 17.30 -9.89
N ASP A 208 2.67 17.83 -11.04
CA ASP A 208 3.36 19.10 -11.23
C ASP A 208 2.43 20.31 -11.09
N GLN A 209 1.12 20.13 -11.26
CA GLN A 209 0.10 21.16 -11.11
C GLN A 209 -0.53 21.19 -9.72
N ARG A 210 -0.15 20.27 -8.82
CA ARG A 210 -0.66 20.26 -7.44
C ARG A 210 -0.04 21.40 -6.63
N PRO A 211 -0.82 22.05 -5.75
CA PRO A 211 -0.33 23.18 -4.95
C PRO A 211 0.79 22.78 -3.99
N LEU A 212 0.74 21.54 -3.48
CA LEU A 212 1.72 20.99 -2.54
C LEU A 212 2.38 19.73 -3.07
N ARG A 213 3.69 19.62 -2.84
CA ARG A 213 4.50 18.45 -3.22
C ARG A 213 5.44 18.05 -2.08
N PRO A 214 5.79 16.76 -1.94
CA PRO A 214 6.80 16.35 -0.97
C PRO A 214 8.16 17.01 -1.25
N MET A 215 8.77 17.59 -0.22
CA MET A 215 10.15 18.08 -0.24
C MET A 215 11.08 16.95 0.20
N MET A 216 11.71 16.29 -0.77
CA MET A 216 12.70 15.24 -0.54
C MET A 216 14.10 15.84 -0.48
N VAL A 217 14.90 15.43 0.50
CA VAL A 217 16.30 15.82 0.67
C VAL A 217 17.17 14.57 0.69
N GLU A 218 18.31 14.62 0.01
CA GLU A 218 19.32 13.56 0.05
C GLU A 218 20.07 13.61 1.38
N LYS A 219 20.13 12.48 2.07
CA LYS A 219 20.99 12.32 3.24
C LYS A 219 22.45 12.29 2.81
N SER A 220 23.34 12.78 3.68
CA SER A 220 24.78 12.64 3.53
C SER A 220 25.22 11.18 3.53
N ASP A 221 24.51 10.34 4.29
CA ASP A 221 24.87 8.94 4.49
C ASP A 221 24.22 8.06 3.42
N SER A 222 24.97 7.07 2.95
CA SER A 222 24.45 6.01 2.10
C SER A 222 23.77 4.92 2.93
N ASN A 223 22.90 4.13 2.31
CA ASN A 223 22.41 2.89 2.93
C ASN A 223 23.55 1.86 3.06
N CYS A 224 23.25 0.71 3.66
CA CYS A 224 24.21 -0.41 3.80
C CYS A 224 24.69 -1.00 2.46
N TYR A 225 24.12 -0.56 1.34
CA TYR A 225 24.49 -0.95 -0.02
C TYR A 225 25.19 0.19 -0.80
N GLY A 226 25.50 1.32 -0.16
CA GLY A 226 26.20 2.44 -0.79
C GLY A 226 25.30 3.38 -1.61
N GLU A 227 23.99 3.23 -1.56
CA GLU A 227 23.05 4.05 -2.33
C GLU A 227 22.64 5.32 -1.56
N ALA A 228 22.43 6.42 -2.30
CA ALA A 228 21.95 7.68 -1.73
C ALA A 228 20.52 7.53 -1.17
N ILE A 229 20.33 7.98 0.07
CA ILE A 229 19.01 7.90 0.73
C ILE A 229 18.27 9.23 0.57
N LYS A 230 17.07 9.19 0.00
CA LYS A 230 16.16 10.34 -0.04
C LYS A 230 15.18 10.27 1.13
N THR A 231 15.08 11.35 1.88
CA THR A 231 14.17 11.47 3.03
C THR A 231 13.24 12.67 2.87
N ILE A 232 12.02 12.58 3.39
CA ILE A 232 11.10 13.71 3.42
C ILE A 232 11.59 14.69 4.49
N LYS A 233 11.78 15.97 4.11
CA LYS A 233 12.08 17.08 5.05
C LYS A 233 10.84 17.96 5.31
N GLY A 234 9.94 17.99 4.34
CA GLY A 234 8.63 18.62 4.48
C GLY A 234 7.90 18.74 3.16
N LEU A 235 7.38 19.93 2.85
CA LEU A 235 6.53 20.18 1.69
C LEU A 235 7.03 21.38 0.89
N TRP A 236 6.77 21.38 -0.41
CA TRP A 236 6.86 22.55 -1.28
C TRP A 236 5.46 23.07 -1.52
N PHE A 237 5.20 24.33 -1.18
CA PHE A 237 4.02 25.08 -1.61
C PHE A 237 4.43 26.00 -2.76
N GLY A 238 4.17 25.58 -4.00
CA GLY A 238 4.79 26.21 -5.17
C GLY A 238 6.32 26.13 -5.12
N LEU A 239 6.98 27.28 -4.89
CA LEU A 239 8.42 27.43 -4.70
C LEU A 239 8.82 27.66 -3.23
N THR A 240 7.85 27.79 -2.33
CA THR A 240 8.09 28.06 -0.92
C THR A 240 8.29 26.73 -0.17
N PRO A 241 9.42 26.54 0.53
CA PRO A 241 9.63 25.36 1.36
C PRO A 241 8.88 25.49 2.68
N LEU A 242 8.24 24.41 3.10
CA LEU A 242 7.59 24.24 4.40
C LEU A 242 8.27 23.07 5.11
N VAL A 243 9.04 23.36 6.17
CA VAL A 243 9.75 22.33 6.93
C VAL A 243 8.80 21.75 7.98
N THR A 244 8.47 20.47 7.86
CA THR A 244 7.58 19.76 8.80
C THR A 244 8.34 18.85 9.74
N ARG A 245 9.59 18.49 9.40
CA ARG A 245 10.44 17.57 10.16
C ARG A 245 11.65 18.30 10.71
N ILE A 246 11.48 18.85 11.91
CA ILE A 246 12.50 19.61 12.64
C ILE A 246 13.36 18.74 13.56
N HIS A 247 12.86 17.57 13.98
CA HIS A 247 13.58 16.67 14.87
C HIS A 247 14.39 15.63 14.09
N ALA A 248 15.60 15.36 14.57
CA ALA A 248 16.43 14.25 14.15
C ALA A 248 16.45 13.19 15.25
N TRP A 249 16.06 11.97 14.92
CA TRP A 249 16.12 10.84 15.84
C TRP A 249 17.40 10.05 15.57
N THR A 250 18.16 9.78 16.63
CA THR A 250 19.35 8.91 16.57
C THR A 250 19.05 7.66 17.39
N ILE A 251 19.05 6.50 16.74
CA ILE A 251 18.96 5.22 17.46
C ILE A 251 20.31 5.00 18.15
N ARG A 252 20.28 4.85 19.47
CA ARG A 252 21.45 4.50 20.28
C ARG A 252 21.13 3.22 21.04
N ILE A 253 22.10 2.33 21.14
CA ILE A 253 22.01 1.18 22.03
C ILE A 253 21.99 1.74 23.46
N CYS A 254 20.96 1.40 24.24
CA CYS A 254 20.96 1.74 25.66
C CYS A 254 22.14 1.05 26.34
N PRO A 255 23.03 1.79 27.02
CA PRO A 255 24.07 1.18 27.83
C PRO A 255 23.42 0.32 28.91
N ASN A 256 23.97 -0.87 29.18
CA ASN A 256 23.60 -1.63 30.37
C ASN A 256 24.01 -0.82 31.61
N THR A 257 23.09 -0.02 32.16
CA THR A 257 23.29 0.57 33.48
C THR A 257 23.13 -0.54 34.52
N SER A 258 24.20 -0.86 35.23
CA SER A 258 24.09 -1.61 36.49
C SER A 258 23.18 -0.82 37.41
N HIS A 259 22.12 -1.44 37.94
CA HIS A 259 21.33 -0.92 39.05
C HIS A 259 22.27 -0.66 40.24
N LYS A 260 22.87 0.52 40.34
CA LYS A 260 23.37 1.07 41.59
C LYS A 260 22.46 2.23 41.93
N GLU A 261 21.66 2.03 42.97
CA GLU A 261 20.87 3.09 43.59
C GLU A 261 21.82 4.24 43.95
N SER A 262 21.49 5.45 43.52
CA SER A 262 22.17 6.66 43.95
C SER A 262 21.78 6.97 45.40
N GLU A 263 22.76 7.09 46.30
CA GLU A 263 22.57 7.43 47.73
C GLU A 263 22.08 8.87 47.96
N ASP A 264 21.90 9.66 46.90
CA ASP A 264 21.84 11.11 47.02
C ASP A 264 20.41 11.68 47.03
N GLY A 265 19.37 10.84 47.04
CA GLY A 265 17.99 11.24 47.38
C GLY A 265 17.32 12.33 46.52
N VAL A 266 17.91 12.75 45.39
CA VAL A 266 17.29 13.70 44.45
C VAL A 266 16.82 12.95 43.21
N GLY A 267 15.62 12.38 43.31
CA GLY A 267 14.96 11.69 42.21
C GLY A 267 14.53 12.66 41.12
N ASN A 268 15.30 12.76 40.04
CA ASN A 268 14.83 13.36 38.79
C ASN A 268 14.02 12.32 38.00
N GLY A 269 12.71 12.57 37.91
CA GLY A 269 11.85 12.23 36.78
C GLY A 269 11.75 10.76 36.39
N ALA A 270 10.65 10.12 36.79
CA ALA A 270 10.22 8.81 36.33
C ALA A 270 10.27 8.67 34.79
N ALA A 271 11.25 7.92 34.30
CA ALA A 271 11.13 7.20 33.04
C ALA A 271 10.47 5.86 33.35
N PHE A 272 9.16 5.75 33.09
CA PHE A 272 8.49 4.45 33.05
C PHE A 272 9.08 3.65 31.88
N SER A 273 10.10 2.85 32.19
CA SER A 273 10.58 1.77 31.35
C SER A 273 9.63 0.59 31.53
N THR A 274 8.87 0.26 30.49
CA THR A 274 8.10 -1.01 30.42
C THR A 274 8.89 -2.14 29.76
N ALA A 275 10.19 -1.97 29.54
CA ALA A 275 11.04 -3.09 29.14
C ALA A 275 11.34 -3.98 30.36
N PRO A 276 10.99 -5.28 30.34
CA PRO A 276 11.44 -6.18 31.39
C PRO A 276 12.98 -6.30 31.32
N PRO A 277 13.67 -6.35 32.47
CA PRO A 277 15.13 -6.38 32.50
C PRO A 277 15.64 -7.72 31.99
N GLY A 278 16.79 -7.64 31.32
CA GLY A 278 17.27 -8.66 30.39
C GLY A 278 17.42 -10.07 30.95
N ALA A 279 17.03 -11.02 30.13
CA ALA A 279 17.70 -12.31 29.99
C ALA A 279 17.76 -12.61 28.49
N CYS A 280 18.97 -12.55 27.93
CA CYS A 280 19.24 -13.25 26.69
C CYS A 280 19.12 -14.75 27.04
N ALA A 281 18.04 -15.38 26.59
CA ALA A 281 17.84 -16.82 26.62
C ALA A 281 17.29 -17.24 25.25
N PRO A 282 17.69 -18.42 24.74
CA PRO A 282 17.63 -18.75 23.33
C PRO A 282 16.20 -18.94 22.84
N LEU A 283 16.02 -18.75 21.53
CA LEU A 283 14.83 -19.16 20.78
C LEU A 283 14.57 -20.65 21.03
N GLU A 284 13.68 -20.96 21.98
CA GLU A 284 13.02 -22.26 22.07
C GLU A 284 11.74 -22.19 21.25
N PHE A 285 11.74 -22.95 20.14
CA PHE A 285 10.51 -23.44 19.55
C PHE A 285 9.86 -24.42 20.53
N CYS A 286 8.56 -24.29 20.78
CA CYS A 286 7.77 -25.43 21.21
C CYS A 286 6.30 -25.30 20.81
N GLN A 287 5.93 -26.26 19.95
CA GLN A 287 4.64 -26.92 19.68
C GLN A 287 3.43 -26.09 19.28
#